data_AF-A0A1S2LQU9-F1
#
_entry.id   AF-A0A1S2LQU9-F1
#
_cell.length_a   1.000
_cell.length_b   1.000
_cell.length_c   1.000
_cell.angle_alpha   90.00
_cell.angle_beta   90.00
_cell.angle_gamma   90.00
#
_symmetry.space_group_name_H-M   'P 1'
#
loop_
_entity.id
_entity.type
_entity.pdbx_description
1 polymer ?
#
loop_
_entity_poly.entity_id
_entity_poly.type
_entity_poly.pdbx_seq_one_letter_code
_entity_poly.pdbx_strand_id
1 'polypeptide(L)' 'MKDYLKYGKGSLNGIKEENVIILLSNFDVNSSGGDGSFEPNSSESNWKWILIRDSKTDNWRVDDWGH' A
#
# COMPACT_ATOMS: atom_id res chain seq x y z
N MET A 1 -10.66 -0.58 1.31
CA MET A 1 -10.60 0.29 2.51
C MET A 1 -11.15 -0.44 3.71
N LYS A 2 -12.45 -0.77 3.70
CA LYS A 2 -13.15 -1.47 4.80
C LYS A 2 -12.47 -2.76 5.23
N ASP A 3 -11.98 -3.56 4.29
CA ASP A 3 -11.28 -4.81 4.64
C ASP A 3 -9.94 -4.59 5.33
N TYR A 4 -9.18 -3.55 4.95
CA TYR A 4 -7.94 -3.21 5.65
C TYR A 4 -8.19 -2.72 7.07
N LEU A 5 -9.23 -1.89 7.27
CA LEU A 5 -9.61 -1.41 8.60
C LEU A 5 -10.15 -2.52 9.50
N LYS A 6 -10.81 -3.54 8.93
CA LYS A 6 -11.45 -4.61 9.70
C LYS A 6 -10.55 -5.83 9.93
N TYR A 7 -9.74 -6.20 8.93
CA TYR A 7 -8.97 -7.45 8.94
C TYR A 7 -7.47 -7.23 8.74
N GLY A 8 -7.05 -6.05 8.26
CA GLY A 8 -5.65 -5.69 8.10
C GLY A 8 -5.07 -4.98 9.33
N LYS A 9 -3.91 -4.34 9.16
CA LYS A 9 -3.21 -3.59 10.22
C LYS A 9 -4.02 -2.40 10.76
N GLY A 10 -4.97 -1.88 9.98
CA GLY A 10 -5.92 -0.85 10.40
C GLY A 10 -6.77 -1.24 11.62
N SER A 11 -6.97 -2.54 11.84
CA SER A 11 -7.69 -3.06 13.02
C SER A 11 -6.88 -2.99 14.32
N LEU A 12 -5.55 -2.84 14.21
CA LEU A 12 -4.62 -2.89 15.35
C LEU A 12 -4.14 -1.50 15.77
N ASN A 13 -4.04 -0.57 14.83
CA ASN A 13 -3.42 0.74 15.06
C ASN A 13 -4.42 1.87 15.37
N GLY A 14 -5.74 1.61 15.31
CA GLY A 14 -6.77 2.60 15.63
C GLY A 14 -6.86 3.77 14.64
N ILE A 15 -6.30 3.62 13.44
CA ILE A 15 -6.32 4.65 12.41
C ILE A 15 -7.76 4.90 11.95
N LYS A 16 -8.08 6.17 11.68
CA LYS A 16 -9.41 6.55 11.16
C LYS A 16 -9.48 6.35 9.65
N GLU A 17 -10.67 6.11 9.12
CA GLU A 17 -10.86 5.87 7.68
C GLU A 17 -10.39 7.06 6.82
N GLU A 18 -10.60 8.32 7.27
CA GLU A 18 -10.12 9.51 6.55
C GLU A 18 -8.60 9.67 6.49
N ASN A 19 -7.89 8.83 7.23
CA ASN A 19 -6.45 8.79 7.38
C ASN A 19 -5.82 7.59 6.68
N VAL A 20 -6.58 6.92 5.82
CA VAL A 20 -6.11 5.82 4.98
C VAL A 20 -6.37 6.14 3.51
N ILE A 21 -5.43 5.81 2.64
CA ILE A 21 -5.57 5.81 1.19
C ILE A 21 -5.17 4.43 0.68
N ILE A 22 -5.95 3.87 -0.26
CA ILE A 22 -5.52 2.72 -1.04
C ILE A 22 -5.29 3.20 -2.47
N LEU A 23 -4.05 3.08 -2.93
CA LEU A 23 -3.66 3.45 -4.28
C LEU A 23 -3.39 2.18 -5.08
N LEU A 24 -4.05 2.06 -6.23
CA LEU A 24 -3.81 0.99 -7.19
C LEU A 24 -2.80 1.46 -8.23
N SER A 25 -1.81 0.64 -8.49
CA SER A 25 -0.78 0.92 -9.49
C SER A 25 -0.67 -0.21 -10.50
N ASN A 26 -0.40 0.19 -11.74
CA ASN A 26 0.13 -0.68 -12.78
C ASN A 26 1.50 -0.12 -13.15
N PHE A 27 2.54 -0.95 -13.15
CA PHE A 27 3.90 -0.52 -13.45
C PHE A 27 4.73 -1.67 -14.01
N ASP A 28 5.74 -1.32 -14.80
CA ASP A 28 6.69 -2.29 -15.36
C ASP A 28 7.89 -2.45 -14.42
N VAL A 29 8.34 -3.70 -14.28
CA VAL A 29 9.49 -4.09 -13.47
C VAL A 29 10.68 -4.29 -14.39
N ASN A 30 11.77 -3.58 -14.11
CA ASN A 30 12.99 -3.73 -14.88
C ASN A 30 13.71 -5.06 -14.56
N SER A 31 14.87 -5.27 -15.17
CA SER A 31 15.65 -6.50 -15.01
C SER A 31 16.25 -6.72 -13.61
N SER A 32 16.22 -5.72 -12.72
CA SER A 32 16.73 -5.88 -11.36
C SER A 32 15.65 -6.37 -10.38
N GLY A 33 14.37 -6.29 -10.73
CA GLY A 33 13.29 -6.66 -9.80
C GLY A 33 13.20 -5.72 -8.59
N GLY A 34 13.72 -4.49 -8.70
CA GLY A 34 13.93 -3.60 -7.55
C GLY A 34 15.05 -4.12 -6.64
N ASP A 35 14.70 -4.47 -5.40
CA ASP A 35 15.55 -5.12 -4.41
C ASP A 35 15.40 -6.66 -4.39
N GLY A 36 14.77 -7.22 -5.43
CA GLY A 36 14.42 -8.64 -5.53
C GLY A 36 13.01 -8.98 -5.05
N SER A 37 12.22 -7.97 -4.65
CA SER A 37 10.82 -8.13 -4.23
C SER A 37 9.83 -8.31 -5.38
N PHE A 38 10.20 -7.94 -6.61
CA PHE A 38 9.36 -8.07 -7.80
C PHE A 38 9.99 -8.98 -8.84
N GLU A 39 9.16 -9.67 -9.61
CA GLU A 39 9.62 -10.52 -10.72
C GLU A 39 10.31 -9.66 -11.79
N PRO A 40 11.58 -9.92 -12.13
CA PRO A 40 12.28 -9.12 -13.13
C PRO A 40 11.66 -9.20 -14.52
N ASN A 41 11.68 -8.08 -15.26
CA ASN A 41 11.13 -7.97 -16.62
C ASN A 41 9.64 -8.35 -16.73
N SER A 42 8.86 -8.06 -15.67
CA SER A 42 7.42 -8.30 -15.62
C SER A 42 6.62 -6.99 -15.67
N SER A 43 5.30 -7.10 -15.71
CA SER A 43 4.39 -5.99 -15.46
C SER A 43 3.50 -6.33 -14.27
N GLU A 44 3.48 -5.46 -13.28
CA GLU A 44 2.58 -5.56 -12.14
C GLU A 44 1.28 -4.82 -12.44
N SER A 45 0.15 -5.42 -12.07
CA SER A 45 -1.17 -4.84 -12.31
C SER A 45 -2.02 -4.87 -11.05
N ASN A 46 -2.80 -3.82 -10.80
CA ASN A 46 -3.64 -3.68 -9.61
C ASN A 46 -2.88 -3.86 -8.28
N TRP A 47 -1.60 -3.52 -8.26
CA TRP A 47 -0.80 -3.55 -7.04
C TRP A 47 -1.33 -2.50 -6.06
N LYS A 48 -1.68 -2.90 -4.85
CA LYS A 48 -2.18 -1.99 -3.83
C LYS A 48 -1.02 -1.43 -3.01
N TRP A 49 -1.03 -0.13 -2.82
CA TRP A 49 -0.31 0.55 -1.75
C TRP A 49 -1.33 1.02 -0.71
N ILE A 50 -1.09 0.72 0.56
CA ILE A 50 -1.89 1.21 1.66
C ILE A 50 -1.10 2.29 2.37
N LEU A 51 -1.56 3.53 2.23
CA LEU A 51 -0.95 4.68 2.84
C LEU A 51 -1.77 5.10 4.06
N ILE A 52 -1.08 5.42 5.15
CA ILE A 52 -1.69 5.94 6.38
C ILE A 52 -1.03 7.24 6.83
N ARG A 53 -1.73 8.00 7.67
CA ARG A 53 -1.21 9.13 8.44
C ARG A 53 -1.93 9.23 9.78
N ASP A 54 -1.27 9.77 10.81
CA ASP A 54 -1.87 9.75 12.16
C ASP A 54 -2.92 10.87 12.34
N SER A 55 -2.71 12.02 11.69
CA SER A 55 -3.66 13.14 11.66
C SER A 55 -3.75 13.79 10.28
N LYS A 56 -4.70 14.72 10.10
CA LYS A 56 -4.92 15.41 8.82
C LYS A 56 -3.73 16.24 8.33
N THR A 57 -2.83 16.61 9.24
CA THR A 57 -1.65 17.44 8.97
C THR A 57 -0.37 16.63 8.83
N ASP A 58 -0.38 15.35 9.21
CA ASP A 58 0.81 14.50 9.14
C ASP A 58 1.06 14.01 7.72
N ASN A 59 2.31 13.65 7.48
CA ASN A 59 2.73 13.05 6.22
C ASN A 59 2.17 11.64 6.06
N TRP A 60 1.87 11.28 4.81
CA TRP A 60 1.52 9.92 4.45
C TRP A 60 2.75 9.02 4.47
N ARG A 61 2.57 7.78 4.93
CA ARG A 61 3.56 6.70 4.86
C ARG A 61 2.92 5.44 4.32
N VAL A 62 3.71 4.58 3.69
CA VAL A 62 3.25 3.24 3.31
C VAL A 62 3.20 2.37 4.56
N ASP A 63 2.05 1.75 4.82
CA ASP A 63 1.85 0.80 5.92
C ASP A 63 1.89 -0.65 5.44
N ASP A 64 1.41 -0.88 4.22
CA ASP A 64 1.36 -2.20 3.60
C ASP A 64 1.26 -2.11 2.07
N TRP A 65 1.53 -3.22 1.39
CA TRP A 65 1.42 -3.32 -0.07
C TRP A 65 1.21 -4.75 -0.55
N GLY A 66 0.65 -4.90 -1.76
CA GLY A 66 0.48 -6.20 -2.41
C GLY A 66 -0.88 -6.37 -3.10
N HIS A 67 -1.23 -7.62 -3.38
CA HIS A 67 -2.49 -8.02 -4.03
C HIS A 67 -3.66 -8.25 -3.10
#